data_AF-A0A6B8WKK4-F1
#
_entry.id   AF-A0A6B8WKK4-F1
#
_cell.length_a   1.000
_cell.length_b   1.000
_cell.length_c   1.000
_cell.angle_alpha   90.00
_cell.angle_beta   90.00
_cell.angle_gamma   90.00
#
_symmetry.space_group_name_H-M   'P 1'
#
loop_
_entity.id
_entity.type
_entity.pdbx_description
1 polymer ?
#
loop_
_entity_poly.entity_id
_entity_poly.type
_entity_poly.pdbx_seq_one_letter_code
_entity_poly.pdbx_strand_id
1 'polypeptide(L)'
;MPFTPYPLPARGAGSSRRNPVEGTNQAILFSHLHDRALHDDGVEVPVTLLPDHRTQGFKVKWDYGVIGTLPASFKEEYPQLVRVTGSQLTPEVRALVEVSPERGGLSVDVLLPEPQWVVPVNDPPIGLWTLLPSGAPAPVDLSAGADVPADELASLFQAQLLVKLSLVNERVAVAYGNRVLGVLGEADSAVLRDAIEHFAQLGLDTVARAFLNGDEITVECARTEELDDAALEPEISPLPALQLPAFEKPGGTTTQGIVEDPGGGWSLHIPSSNFEAITPAKIEEHKQKKRISSPKLPPVSATQVIPVVDIPEEPVQGIVPGGPAQQRVEMEPLPVAEEPLESSSKWLWIIGVLFLIIFLLLFWGLFG
;
A
#
# COMPACT_ATOMS: atom_id res chain seq x y z
N MET A 1 19.31 -18.69 -1.09
CA MET A 1 19.00 -17.71 -2.14
C MET A 1 18.75 -16.39 -1.45
N PRO A 2 19.28 -15.25 -1.93
CA PRO A 2 18.86 -13.96 -1.39
C PRO A 2 17.39 -13.78 -1.72
N PHE A 3 16.57 -13.60 -0.69
CA PHE A 3 15.17 -13.21 -0.88
C PHE A 3 15.16 -11.75 -1.34
N THR A 4 14.29 -11.42 -2.30
CA THR A 4 14.12 -10.05 -2.77
C THR A 4 13.53 -9.19 -1.65
N PRO A 5 14.11 -8.03 -1.32
CA PRO A 5 13.56 -7.13 -0.31
C PRO A 5 12.20 -6.59 -0.77
N TYR A 6 11.32 -6.37 0.20
CA TYR A 6 10.03 -5.72 0.00
C TYR A 6 9.96 -4.51 0.93
N PRO A 7 10.20 -3.29 0.41
CA PRO A 7 10.26 -2.09 1.23
C PRO A 7 8.89 -1.74 1.80
N LEU A 8 8.81 -1.73 3.12
CA LEU A 8 7.64 -1.34 3.90
C LEU A 8 7.78 0.09 4.40
N PRO A 9 6.67 0.84 4.50
CA PRO A 9 6.72 2.17 5.05
C PRO A 9 7.04 2.12 6.55
N ALA A 10 7.82 3.08 7.04
CA ALA A 10 8.08 3.24 8.48
C ALA A 10 6.92 3.96 9.20
N ARG A 11 6.14 4.72 8.44
CA ARG A 11 5.05 5.59 8.91
C ARG A 11 3.80 5.37 8.04
N GLY A 12 2.63 5.64 8.59
CA GLY A 12 1.37 5.61 7.85
C GLY A 12 0.32 6.45 8.55
N ALA A 13 -0.42 7.23 7.75
CA ALA A 13 -1.33 8.27 8.22
C ALA A 13 -0.68 9.21 9.26
N GLY A 14 0.57 9.63 9.01
CA GLY A 14 1.36 10.51 9.87
C GLY A 14 1.86 9.87 11.18
N SER A 15 1.62 8.58 11.40
CA SER A 15 1.96 7.88 12.64
C SER A 15 2.94 6.73 12.41
N SER A 16 3.71 6.39 13.44
CA SER A 16 4.60 5.23 13.44
C SER A 16 4.59 4.57 14.81
N ARG A 17 4.60 3.24 14.81
CA ARG A 17 4.70 2.42 16.01
C ARG A 17 6.13 1.93 16.18
N ARG A 18 6.68 2.16 17.36
CA ARG A 18 7.98 1.63 17.79
C ARG A 18 7.80 0.22 18.34
N ASN A 19 8.47 -0.75 17.75
CA ASN A 19 8.40 -2.15 18.14
C ASN A 19 9.77 -2.59 18.69
N PRO A 20 9.90 -2.76 20.02
CA PRO A 20 11.20 -2.95 20.65
C PRO A 20 11.81 -4.29 20.23
N VAL A 21 13.08 -4.24 19.84
CA VAL A 21 13.86 -5.43 19.49
C VAL A 21 14.47 -6.04 20.75
N GLU A 22 14.33 -7.36 20.89
CA GLU A 22 14.88 -8.13 22.00
C GLU A 22 16.29 -8.64 21.70
N GLY A 23 17.11 -8.79 22.75
CA GLY A 23 18.43 -9.40 22.66
C GLY A 23 19.39 -8.66 21.72
N THR A 24 19.44 -7.33 21.82
CA THR A 24 20.18 -6.51 20.87
C THR A 24 21.69 -6.76 20.92
N ASN A 25 22.32 -6.89 19.75
CA ASN A 25 23.77 -7.10 19.64
C ASN A 25 24.52 -5.77 19.77
N GLN A 26 24.87 -5.41 21.00
CA GLN A 26 25.55 -4.16 21.33
C GLN A 26 26.88 -4.00 20.60
N ALA A 27 27.64 -5.07 20.36
CA ALA A 27 28.93 -4.96 19.67
C ALA A 27 28.77 -4.41 18.24
N ILE A 28 27.81 -4.94 17.48
CA ILE A 28 27.51 -4.44 16.12
C ILE A 28 27.04 -2.99 16.16
N LEU A 29 26.12 -2.68 17.08
CA LEU A 29 25.53 -1.34 17.18
C LEU A 29 26.58 -0.28 17.56
N PHE A 30 27.43 -0.56 18.55
CA PHE A 30 28.49 0.37 18.95
C PHE A 30 29.56 0.54 17.87
N SER A 31 29.94 -0.53 17.16
CA SER A 31 30.98 -0.43 16.11
C SER A 31 30.57 0.43 14.93
N HIS A 32 29.27 0.55 14.62
CA HIS A 32 28.82 1.19 13.38
C HIS A 32 27.89 2.39 13.58
N LEU A 33 27.23 2.52 14.74
CA LEU A 33 26.19 3.54 14.95
C LEU A 33 26.44 4.41 16.17
N HIS A 34 27.45 4.18 17.01
CA HIS A 34 27.63 4.91 18.26
C HIS A 34 27.61 6.43 18.07
N ASP A 35 28.46 6.97 17.20
CA ASP A 35 28.56 8.42 16.98
C ASP A 35 27.29 9.02 16.39
N ARG A 36 26.56 8.25 15.58
CA ARG A 36 25.31 8.70 14.94
C ARG A 36 24.13 8.63 15.90
N ALA A 37 24.06 7.59 16.73
CA ALA A 37 22.99 7.35 17.69
C ALA A 37 23.04 8.29 18.91
N LEU A 38 24.16 9.00 19.11
CA LEU A 38 24.32 10.02 20.16
C LEU A 38 23.60 11.34 19.87
N HIS A 39 23.06 11.54 18.66
CA HIS A 39 22.24 12.72 18.35
C HIS A 39 20.87 12.61 19.03
N ASP A 40 20.26 13.76 19.36
CA ASP A 40 19.02 13.82 20.17
C ASP A 40 17.84 13.03 19.58
N ASP A 41 17.81 12.83 18.26
CA ASP A 41 16.73 12.13 17.56
C ASP A 41 17.03 10.64 17.25
N GLY A 42 18.21 10.14 17.65
CA GLY A 42 18.69 8.81 17.25
C GLY A 42 19.01 8.70 15.76
N VAL A 43 19.18 7.46 15.28
CA VAL A 43 19.47 7.18 13.86
C VAL A 43 18.56 6.10 13.31
N GLU A 44 17.89 6.38 12.19
CA GLU A 44 17.14 5.39 11.44
C GLU A 44 18.04 4.64 10.44
N VAL A 45 17.99 3.31 10.46
CA VAL A 45 18.72 2.44 9.54
C VAL A 45 17.79 1.45 8.83
N PRO A 46 18.05 1.07 7.57
CA PRO A 46 17.28 0.03 6.90
C PRO A 46 17.67 -1.33 7.48
N VAL A 47 16.67 -2.16 7.79
CA VAL A 47 16.86 -3.53 8.29
C VAL A 47 15.89 -4.48 7.59
N THR A 48 16.26 -5.76 7.56
CA THR A 48 15.44 -6.82 6.99
C THR A 48 14.93 -7.75 8.08
N LEU A 49 13.67 -8.17 7.97
CA LEU A 49 13.04 -9.08 8.91
C LEU A 49 13.07 -10.51 8.36
N LEU A 50 13.92 -11.35 8.94
CA LEU A 50 14.05 -12.75 8.52
C LEU A 50 13.20 -13.65 9.41
N PRO A 51 12.32 -14.51 8.87
CA PRO A 51 11.58 -15.48 9.68
C PRO A 51 12.50 -16.37 10.52
N ASP A 52 12.22 -16.50 11.81
CA ASP A 52 12.89 -17.46 12.69
C ASP A 52 11.96 -18.65 12.96
N HIS A 53 12.26 -19.82 12.37
CA HIS A 53 11.48 -21.03 12.59
C HIS A 53 11.65 -21.63 14.00
N ARG A 54 12.71 -21.27 14.73
CA ARG A 54 12.95 -21.78 16.08
C ARG A 54 12.12 -21.05 17.11
N THR A 55 12.10 -19.72 17.05
CA THR A 55 11.32 -18.89 17.99
C THR A 55 9.92 -18.57 17.48
N GLN A 56 9.62 -18.90 16.21
CA GLN A 56 8.43 -18.50 15.49
C GLN A 56 8.28 -16.97 15.33
N GLY A 57 9.29 -16.16 15.65
CA GLY A 57 9.31 -14.71 15.45
C GLY A 57 10.08 -14.27 14.20
N PHE A 58 10.78 -13.14 14.31
CA PHE A 58 11.69 -12.61 13.28
C PHE A 58 13.08 -12.31 13.85
N LYS A 59 14.12 -12.52 13.05
CA LYS A 59 15.45 -11.96 13.27
C LYS A 59 15.53 -10.62 12.56
N VAL A 60 15.98 -9.60 13.27
CA VAL A 60 16.25 -8.28 12.70
C VAL A 60 17.68 -8.29 12.18
N LYS A 61 17.84 -8.26 10.87
CA LYS A 61 19.14 -8.28 10.20
C LYS A 61 19.44 -6.91 9.62
N TRP A 62 20.62 -6.41 9.93
CA TRP A 62 21.24 -5.26 9.29
C TRP A 62 22.43 -5.73 8.43
N ASP A 63 23.04 -4.83 7.65
CA ASP A 63 24.14 -5.14 6.72
C ASP A 63 25.31 -5.86 7.40
N TYR A 64 25.58 -5.50 8.66
CA TYR A 64 26.67 -6.05 9.46
C TYR A 64 26.30 -7.31 10.25
N GLY A 65 25.06 -7.79 10.15
CA GLY A 65 24.60 -9.03 10.77
C GLY A 65 23.26 -8.92 11.49
N VAL A 66 22.93 -9.95 12.27
CA VAL A 66 21.69 -9.96 13.07
C VAL A 66 21.90 -9.09 14.32
N ILE A 67 21.08 -8.05 14.44
CA ILE A 67 21.15 -7.08 15.54
C ILE A 67 20.18 -7.38 16.67
N GLY A 68 19.22 -8.30 16.47
CA GLY A 68 18.31 -8.75 17.53
C GLY A 68 17.14 -9.57 16.99
N THR A 69 16.09 -9.74 17.79
CA THR A 69 14.91 -10.54 17.44
C THR A 69 13.60 -9.88 17.86
N LEU A 70 12.53 -10.19 17.13
CA LEU A 70 11.15 -9.87 17.47
C LEU A 70 10.41 -11.17 17.87
N PRO A 71 9.52 -11.12 18.87
CA PRO A 71 8.84 -12.29 19.42
C PRO A 71 7.81 -12.91 18.46
N ALA A 72 7.32 -14.11 18.79
CA ALA A 72 6.31 -14.80 17.98
C ALA A 72 4.97 -14.04 17.90
N SER A 73 4.56 -13.39 18.98
CA SER A 73 3.35 -12.56 19.03
C SER A 73 3.36 -11.45 17.99
N PHE A 74 4.54 -11.03 17.52
CA PHE A 74 4.68 -10.03 16.47
C PHE A 74 4.05 -10.47 15.14
N LYS A 75 4.04 -11.77 14.82
CA LYS A 75 3.36 -12.29 13.62
C LYS A 75 1.85 -12.27 13.73
N GLU A 76 1.32 -12.40 14.94
CA GLU A 76 -0.12 -12.33 15.21
C GLU A 76 -0.60 -10.89 15.12
N GLU A 77 0.22 -9.96 15.61
CA GLU A 77 -0.03 -8.53 15.55
C GLU A 77 0.12 -7.96 14.12
N TYR A 78 1.12 -8.44 13.38
CA TYR A 78 1.42 -8.02 12.01
C TYR A 78 1.29 -9.20 11.02
N PRO A 79 0.08 -9.71 10.79
CA PRO A 79 -0.13 -10.81 9.84
C PRO A 79 0.32 -10.45 8.42
N GLN A 80 0.32 -9.16 8.06
CA GLN A 80 0.77 -8.66 6.76
C GLN A 80 2.24 -9.03 6.47
N LEU A 81 3.09 -9.16 7.49
CA LEU A 81 4.47 -9.62 7.32
C LEU A 81 4.53 -11.10 6.93
N VAL A 82 3.56 -11.90 7.37
CA VAL A 82 3.40 -13.30 6.95
C VAL A 82 3.00 -13.37 5.48
N ARG A 83 2.18 -12.44 4.98
CA ARG A 83 1.84 -12.33 3.55
C ARG A 83 3.08 -12.05 2.69
N VAL A 84 3.92 -11.10 3.10
CA VAL A 84 5.17 -10.75 2.40
C VAL A 84 6.12 -11.95 2.38
N THR A 85 6.39 -12.55 3.55
CA THR A 85 7.31 -13.68 3.65
C THR A 85 6.81 -14.95 2.97
N GLY A 86 5.50 -15.21 3.03
CA GLY A 86 4.85 -16.29 2.29
C GLY A 86 4.87 -16.09 0.77
N SER A 87 5.01 -14.86 0.30
CA SER A 87 5.24 -14.52 -1.12
C SER A 87 6.72 -14.66 -1.54
N GLN A 88 7.56 -15.29 -0.71
CA GLN A 88 9.01 -15.45 -0.92
C GLN A 88 9.79 -14.12 -0.99
N LEU A 89 9.29 -13.09 -0.33
CA LEU A 89 9.95 -11.78 -0.20
C LEU A 89 10.43 -11.57 1.22
N THR A 90 11.37 -10.64 1.42
CA THR A 90 11.85 -10.28 2.75
C THR A 90 11.42 -8.87 3.11
N PRO A 91 10.62 -8.68 4.16
CA PRO A 91 10.24 -7.35 4.62
C PRO A 91 11.49 -6.51 4.92
N GLU A 92 11.60 -5.37 4.27
CA GLU A 92 12.59 -4.34 4.57
C GLU A 92 11.88 -3.19 5.27
N VAL A 93 12.37 -2.83 6.45
CA VAL A 93 11.76 -1.86 7.35
C VAL A 93 12.83 -0.89 7.85
N ARG A 94 12.41 0.21 8.48
CA ARG A 94 13.33 1.11 9.19
C ARG A 94 13.41 0.69 10.65
N ALA A 95 14.61 0.75 11.24
CA ALA A 95 14.82 0.62 12.67
C ALA A 95 15.42 1.91 13.21
N LEU A 96 14.85 2.41 14.30
CA LEU A 96 15.41 3.52 15.07
C LEU A 96 16.40 2.96 16.09
N VAL A 97 17.61 3.51 16.10
CA VAL A 97 18.66 3.20 17.07
C VAL A 97 18.94 4.45 17.89
N GLU A 98 18.74 4.37 19.20
CA GLU A 98 18.88 5.49 20.13
C GLU A 98 19.63 5.06 21.39
N VAL A 99 20.20 6.02 22.11
CA VAL A 99 20.82 5.74 23.41
C VAL A 99 19.73 5.49 24.44
N SER A 100 19.80 4.33 25.09
CA SER A 100 18.91 3.99 26.20
C SER A 100 19.59 4.31 27.53
N PRO A 101 19.24 5.44 28.18
CA PRO A 101 19.82 5.79 29.48
C PRO A 101 19.43 4.78 30.57
N GLU A 102 18.26 4.15 30.45
CA GLU A 102 17.78 3.16 31.42
C GLU A 102 18.50 1.81 31.30
N ARG A 103 18.82 1.37 30.07
CA ARG A 103 19.45 0.08 29.82
C ARG A 103 20.98 0.14 29.73
N GLY A 104 21.56 1.34 29.73
CA GLY A 104 23.01 1.54 29.69
C GLY A 104 23.64 1.05 28.38
N GLY A 105 23.01 1.36 27.24
CA GLY A 105 23.46 0.92 25.91
C GLY A 105 22.62 1.53 24.79
N LEU A 106 22.65 0.91 23.60
CA LEU A 106 21.80 1.31 22.47
C LEU A 106 20.51 0.47 22.46
N SER A 107 19.35 1.13 22.38
CA SER A 107 18.06 0.50 22.08
C SER A 107 17.81 0.48 20.58
N VAL A 108 17.02 -0.50 20.15
CA VAL A 108 16.62 -0.66 18.75
C VAL A 108 15.12 -0.90 18.72
N ASP A 109 14.41 -0.10 17.95
CA ASP A 109 12.98 -0.22 17.71
C ASP A 109 12.71 -0.33 16.21
N VAL A 110 11.97 -1.37 15.80
CA VAL A 110 11.49 -1.48 14.42
C VAL A 110 10.29 -0.54 14.24
N LEU A 111 10.38 0.33 13.24
CA LEU A 111 9.36 1.30 12.89
C LEU A 111 8.43 0.71 11.83
N LEU A 112 7.15 0.59 12.19
CA LEU A 112 6.09 0.18 11.28
C LEU A 112 4.84 1.00 11.59
N PRO A 113 3.96 1.27 10.61
CA PRO A 113 2.65 1.82 10.91
C PRO A 113 1.77 0.81 11.67
N GLU A 114 0.52 1.20 11.93
CA GLU A 114 -0.49 0.27 12.40
C GLU A 114 -0.66 -0.91 11.42
N PRO A 115 -0.96 -2.13 11.90
CA PRO A 115 -0.97 -3.34 11.06
C PRO A 115 -1.75 -3.20 9.75
N GLN A 116 -2.92 -2.56 9.78
CA GLN A 116 -3.78 -2.32 8.60
C GLN A 116 -3.13 -1.48 7.48
N TRP A 117 -2.04 -0.79 7.77
CA TRP A 117 -1.37 0.14 6.86
C TRP A 117 0.04 -0.30 6.46
N VAL A 118 0.49 -1.49 6.87
CA VAL A 118 1.86 -1.96 6.60
C VAL A 118 2.06 -2.38 5.14
N VAL A 119 1.08 -3.05 4.55
CA VAL A 119 1.18 -3.61 3.20
C VAL A 119 -0.02 -3.17 2.36
N PRO A 120 0.19 -2.72 1.11
CA PRO A 120 -0.92 -2.37 0.23
C PRO A 120 -1.87 -3.54 -0.03
N VAL A 121 -3.17 -3.24 -0.09
CA VAL A 121 -4.18 -4.27 -0.41
C VAL A 121 -4.22 -4.58 -1.91
N ASN A 122 -3.83 -3.63 -2.76
CA ASN A 122 -3.76 -3.80 -4.21
C ASN A 122 -2.36 -4.13 -4.72
N ASP A 123 -2.34 -4.67 -5.93
CA ASP A 123 -1.12 -4.91 -6.69
C ASP A 123 -0.51 -3.60 -7.22
N PRO A 124 0.80 -3.56 -7.43
CA PRO A 124 1.47 -2.43 -8.08
C PRO A 124 0.94 -2.22 -9.52
N PRO A 125 1.03 -1.00 -10.07
CA PRO A 125 0.60 -0.72 -11.43
C PRO A 125 1.32 -1.57 -12.48
N ILE A 126 0.63 -1.82 -13.60
CA ILE A 126 1.21 -2.45 -14.78
C ILE A 126 2.05 -1.41 -15.53
N GLY A 127 3.29 -1.76 -15.90
CA GLY A 127 4.19 -0.89 -16.66
C GLY A 127 5.40 -0.44 -15.85
N LEU A 128 6.08 0.60 -16.32
CA LEU A 128 7.21 1.22 -15.62
C LEU A 128 6.70 2.34 -14.73
N TRP A 129 7.03 2.27 -13.45
CA TRP A 129 6.58 3.22 -12.45
C TRP A 129 7.65 3.45 -11.39
N THR A 130 7.53 4.57 -10.67
CA THR A 130 8.36 4.92 -9.51
C THR A 130 7.49 5.15 -8.29
N LEU A 131 8.01 4.81 -7.11
CA LEU A 131 7.37 5.13 -5.83
C LEU A 131 7.96 6.43 -5.28
N LEU A 132 7.13 7.44 -5.06
CA LEU A 132 7.57 8.64 -4.33
C LEU A 132 7.92 8.28 -2.88
N PRO A 133 9.01 8.83 -2.33
CA PRO A 133 9.31 8.74 -0.90
C PRO A 133 8.14 9.25 -0.07
N SER A 134 7.97 8.76 1.15
CA SER A 134 6.93 9.27 2.06
C SER A 134 7.23 10.71 2.48
N GLY A 135 6.20 11.54 2.53
CA GLY A 135 6.27 12.94 2.94
C GLY A 135 5.03 13.34 3.75
N ALA A 136 4.71 14.63 3.77
CA ALA A 136 3.53 15.12 4.46
C ALA A 136 2.23 14.52 3.86
N PRO A 137 1.22 14.20 4.70
CA PRO A 137 -0.05 13.69 4.21
C PRO A 137 -0.85 14.78 3.48
N ALA A 138 -1.30 14.49 2.27
CA ALA A 138 -2.18 15.33 1.46
C ALA A 138 -3.58 14.69 1.35
N PRO A 139 -4.66 15.36 1.81
CA PRO A 139 -6.01 14.83 1.72
C PRO A 139 -6.50 14.77 0.26
N VAL A 140 -7.23 13.71 -0.08
CA VAL A 140 -7.86 13.55 -1.39
C VAL A 140 -9.31 14.00 -1.33
N ASP A 141 -9.69 14.91 -2.23
CA ASP A 141 -11.09 15.28 -2.44
C ASP A 141 -11.80 14.23 -3.28
N LEU A 142 -12.59 13.39 -2.62
CA LEU A 142 -13.39 12.32 -3.24
C LEU A 142 -14.66 12.84 -3.92
N SER A 143 -15.08 14.09 -3.66
CA SER A 143 -16.28 14.65 -4.29
C SER A 143 -16.04 15.02 -5.76
N ALA A 144 -14.77 15.21 -6.12
CA ALA A 144 -14.33 15.62 -7.44
C ALA A 144 -13.87 14.41 -8.27
N GLY A 145 -14.80 13.84 -9.05
CA GLY A 145 -14.45 12.89 -10.11
C GLY A 145 -14.05 11.49 -9.63
N ALA A 146 -14.57 11.04 -8.47
CA ALA A 146 -14.39 9.66 -8.04
C ALA A 146 -15.22 8.68 -8.88
N ASP A 147 -14.54 7.75 -9.54
CA ASP A 147 -15.14 6.61 -10.25
C ASP A 147 -15.40 5.42 -9.32
N VAL A 148 -14.85 5.45 -8.10
CA VAL A 148 -14.98 4.36 -7.12
C VAL A 148 -16.19 4.62 -6.22
N PRO A 149 -17.16 3.69 -6.13
CA PRO A 149 -18.34 3.88 -5.32
C PRO A 149 -17.99 3.88 -3.82
N ALA A 150 -18.70 4.71 -3.05
CA ALA A 150 -18.48 4.86 -1.61
C ALA A 150 -18.58 3.54 -0.84
N ASP A 151 -19.48 2.64 -1.26
CA ASP A 151 -19.64 1.32 -0.63
C ASP A 151 -18.40 0.43 -0.80
N GLU A 152 -17.70 0.54 -1.93
CA GLU A 152 -16.45 -0.20 -2.17
C GLU A 152 -15.32 0.35 -1.30
N LEU A 153 -15.19 1.68 -1.21
CA LEU A 153 -14.21 2.30 -0.29
C LEU A 153 -14.52 1.96 1.17
N ALA A 154 -15.80 1.99 1.57
CA ALA A 154 -16.23 1.63 2.90
C ALA A 154 -15.90 0.16 3.25
N SER A 155 -15.93 -0.74 2.25
CA SER A 155 -15.56 -2.15 2.45
C SER A 155 -14.08 -2.35 2.80
N LEU A 156 -13.21 -1.45 2.36
CA LEU A 156 -11.79 -1.47 2.70
C LEU A 156 -11.54 -0.98 4.13
N PHE A 157 -12.40 -0.09 4.65
CA PHE A 157 -12.42 0.51 6.00
C PHE A 157 -11.11 1.16 6.46
N GLN A 158 -10.04 0.38 6.63
CA GLN A 158 -8.68 0.87 6.87
C GLN A 158 -7.70 0.03 6.07
N ALA A 159 -7.02 0.68 5.14
CA ALA A 159 -6.13 0.00 4.21
C ALA A 159 -5.05 0.93 3.70
N GLN A 160 -3.92 0.35 3.32
CA GLN A 160 -2.94 1.02 2.48
C GLN A 160 -3.25 0.71 1.00
N LEU A 161 -3.13 1.71 0.15
CA LEU A 161 -3.26 1.59 -1.30
C LEU A 161 -2.01 2.10 -2.00
N LEU A 162 -1.67 1.49 -3.13
CA LEU A 162 -0.79 2.09 -4.13
C LEU A 162 -1.65 2.86 -5.11
N VAL A 163 -1.43 4.17 -5.20
CA VAL A 163 -2.20 5.06 -6.08
C VAL A 163 -1.29 5.71 -7.11
N LYS A 164 -1.78 5.86 -8.33
CA LYS A 164 -1.12 6.59 -9.40
C LYS A 164 -1.46 8.07 -9.28
N LEU A 165 -0.45 8.92 -9.38
CA LEU A 165 -0.58 10.38 -9.44
C LEU A 165 -0.38 10.82 -10.88
N SER A 166 -1.31 11.63 -11.39
CA SER A 166 -1.22 12.18 -12.75
C SER A 166 -1.72 13.61 -12.78
N LEU A 167 -1.06 14.46 -13.57
CA LEU A 167 -1.46 15.86 -13.72
C LEU A 167 -2.57 15.98 -14.77
N VAL A 168 -3.71 16.54 -14.37
CA VAL A 168 -4.87 16.82 -15.23
C VAL A 168 -5.34 18.24 -14.94
N ASN A 169 -5.30 19.13 -15.93
CA ASN A 169 -5.68 20.54 -15.79
C ASN A 169 -5.05 21.21 -14.55
N GLU A 170 -3.72 21.06 -14.41
CA GLU A 170 -2.93 21.60 -13.30
C GLU A 170 -3.25 21.05 -11.89
N ARG A 171 -4.19 20.11 -11.78
CA ARG A 171 -4.52 19.38 -10.56
C ARG A 171 -3.96 17.97 -10.61
N VAL A 172 -3.55 17.45 -9.46
CA VAL A 172 -3.11 16.06 -9.35
C VAL A 172 -4.32 15.18 -9.13
N ALA A 173 -4.64 14.36 -10.13
CA ALA A 173 -5.62 13.30 -10.03
C ALA A 173 -4.97 12.07 -9.38
N VAL A 174 -5.70 11.45 -8.44
CA VAL A 174 -5.30 10.27 -7.70
C VAL A 174 -6.11 9.10 -8.23
N ALA A 175 -5.45 8.07 -8.75
CA ALA A 175 -6.10 6.91 -9.35
C ALA A 175 -5.73 5.60 -8.64
N TYR A 176 -6.72 4.73 -8.51
CA TYR A 176 -6.62 3.37 -8.01
C TYR A 176 -6.93 2.38 -9.14
N GLY A 177 -5.91 1.65 -9.60
CA GLY A 177 -6.02 0.85 -10.82
C GLY A 177 -6.30 1.74 -12.03
N ASN A 178 -7.43 1.50 -12.70
CA ASN A 178 -7.90 2.29 -13.85
C ASN A 178 -9.03 3.29 -13.49
N ARG A 179 -9.30 3.50 -12.20
CA ARG A 179 -10.39 4.34 -11.70
C ARG A 179 -9.84 5.53 -10.93
N VAL A 180 -10.41 6.72 -11.14
CA VAL A 180 -10.04 7.91 -10.37
C VAL A 180 -10.67 7.81 -8.98
N LEU A 181 -9.86 8.00 -7.94
CA LEU A 181 -10.34 8.12 -6.55
C LEU A 181 -10.78 9.55 -6.23
N GLY A 182 -10.10 10.54 -6.78
CA GLY A 182 -10.36 11.95 -6.54
C GLY A 182 -9.19 12.81 -6.98
N VAL A 183 -9.15 14.03 -6.47
CA VAL A 183 -8.09 15.02 -6.78
C VAL A 183 -7.48 15.59 -5.51
N LEU A 184 -6.22 16.01 -5.58
CA LEU A 184 -5.58 16.75 -4.50
C LEU A 184 -6.01 18.23 -4.51
N GLY A 185 -5.88 18.89 -3.36
CA GLY A 185 -6.07 20.34 -3.23
C GLY A 185 -5.13 21.14 -4.13
N GLU A 186 -5.41 22.43 -4.34
CA GLU A 186 -4.59 23.31 -5.21
C GLU A 186 -3.16 23.41 -4.71
N ALA A 187 -3.00 23.64 -3.40
CA ALA A 187 -1.69 23.79 -2.78
C ALA A 187 -0.86 22.51 -2.92
N ASP A 188 -1.44 21.35 -2.58
CA ASP A 188 -0.75 20.05 -2.69
C ASP A 188 -0.44 19.69 -4.14
N SER A 189 -1.35 19.99 -5.07
CA SER A 189 -1.12 19.78 -6.51
C SER A 189 0.04 20.63 -7.03
N ALA A 190 0.14 21.89 -6.59
CA ALA A 190 1.19 22.80 -7.03
C ALA A 190 2.57 22.34 -6.58
N VAL A 191 2.73 21.85 -5.34
CA VAL A 191 4.04 21.43 -4.81
C VAL A 191 4.50 20.06 -5.34
N LEU A 192 3.61 19.26 -5.92
CA LEU A 192 3.90 17.94 -6.50
C LEU A 192 4.08 17.96 -8.02
N ARG A 193 3.69 19.05 -8.68
CA ARG A 193 3.64 19.16 -10.14
C ARG A 193 4.98 18.84 -10.79
N ASP A 194 6.03 19.54 -10.38
CA ASP A 194 7.36 19.43 -11.00
C ASP A 194 7.92 18.02 -10.86
N ALA A 195 7.73 17.38 -9.70
CA ALA A 195 8.12 15.99 -9.48
C ALA A 195 7.37 15.02 -10.43
N ILE A 196 6.04 15.17 -10.56
CA ILE A 196 5.23 14.32 -11.44
C ILE A 196 5.64 14.52 -12.91
N GLU A 197 5.85 15.77 -13.34
CA GLU A 197 6.29 16.08 -14.70
C GLU A 197 7.69 15.53 -15.01
N HIS A 198 8.62 15.63 -14.06
CA HIS A 198 9.97 15.04 -14.17
C HIS A 198 9.90 13.54 -14.42
N PHE A 199 9.15 12.79 -13.59
CA PHE A 199 9.04 11.33 -13.77
C PHE A 199 8.28 10.95 -15.04
N ALA A 200 7.28 11.75 -15.45
CA ALA A 200 6.59 11.56 -16.72
C ALA A 200 7.55 11.74 -17.92
N GLN A 201 8.49 12.69 -17.86
CA GLN A 201 9.53 12.87 -18.89
C GLN A 201 10.49 11.69 -18.96
N LEU A 202 10.72 10.98 -17.85
CA LEU A 202 11.47 9.73 -17.80
C LEU A 202 10.66 8.51 -18.30
N GLY A 203 9.38 8.70 -18.64
CA GLY A 203 8.49 7.63 -19.08
C GLY A 203 8.02 6.72 -17.93
N LEU A 204 8.02 7.22 -16.69
CA LEU A 204 7.60 6.50 -15.50
C LEU A 204 6.27 7.02 -14.98
N ASP A 205 5.39 6.10 -14.60
CA ASP A 205 4.20 6.44 -13.82
C ASP A 205 4.60 6.80 -12.37
N THR A 206 4.12 7.94 -11.87
CA THR A 206 4.35 8.35 -10.48
C THR A 206 3.35 7.66 -9.56
N VAL A 207 3.83 6.90 -8.59
CA VAL A 207 3.02 6.17 -7.61
C VAL A 207 3.32 6.67 -6.21
N ALA A 208 2.29 6.73 -5.37
CA ALA A 208 2.43 7.07 -3.96
C ALA A 208 1.66 6.08 -3.08
N ARG A 209 1.95 6.13 -1.77
CA ARG A 209 1.21 5.38 -0.76
C ARG A 209 0.03 6.21 -0.31
N ALA A 210 -1.17 5.68 -0.42
CA ALA A 210 -2.36 6.26 0.17
C ALA A 210 -2.81 5.44 1.37
N PHE A 211 -3.33 6.13 2.38
CA PHE A 211 -3.86 5.53 3.60
C PHE A 211 -5.33 5.88 3.71
N LEU A 212 -6.15 4.83 3.78
CA LEU A 212 -7.58 4.93 4.02
C LEU A 212 -7.83 4.77 5.52
N ASN A 213 -8.63 5.68 6.08
CA ASN A 213 -9.13 5.60 7.45
C ASN A 213 -10.60 6.01 7.49
N GLY A 214 -11.51 5.04 7.36
CA GLY A 214 -12.93 5.31 7.23
C GLY A 214 -13.27 5.83 5.84
N ASP A 215 -13.76 7.05 5.77
CA ASP A 215 -14.09 7.79 4.54
C ASP A 215 -13.00 8.78 4.11
N GLU A 216 -11.95 8.94 4.94
CA GLU A 216 -10.82 9.83 4.64
C GLU A 216 -9.70 9.06 3.92
N ILE A 217 -9.21 9.63 2.82
CA ILE A 217 -8.02 9.16 2.09
C ILE A 217 -6.97 10.25 2.14
N THR A 218 -5.76 9.88 2.58
CA THR A 218 -4.57 10.72 2.50
C THR A 218 -3.50 10.06 1.65
N VAL A 219 -2.87 10.85 0.78
CA VAL A 219 -1.69 10.43 0.02
C VAL A 219 -0.46 10.94 0.75
N GLU A 220 0.49 10.06 1.04
CA GLU A 220 1.79 10.44 1.60
C GLU A 220 2.86 10.35 0.51
N CYS A 221 3.40 11.50 0.14
CA CYS A 221 4.50 11.62 -0.79
C CYS A 221 5.34 12.86 -0.48
N ALA A 222 6.65 12.75 -0.71
CA ALA A 222 7.59 13.85 -0.59
C ALA A 222 7.26 14.92 -1.64
N ARG A 223 7.29 16.18 -1.19
CA ARG A 223 7.11 17.35 -2.07
C ARG A 223 8.34 17.52 -2.95
N THR A 224 8.20 18.27 -4.05
CA THR A 224 9.34 18.53 -4.96
C THR A 224 10.56 19.08 -4.23
N GLU A 225 10.36 19.98 -3.27
CA GLU A 225 11.44 20.58 -2.46
C GLU A 225 12.10 19.63 -1.45
N GLU A 226 11.47 18.48 -1.17
CA GLU A 226 11.94 17.46 -0.23
C GLU A 226 12.70 16.33 -0.96
N LEU A 227 12.67 16.30 -2.30
CA LEU A 227 13.39 15.32 -3.11
C LEU A 227 14.86 15.71 -3.24
N ASP A 228 15.75 14.80 -2.86
CA ASP A 228 17.18 14.93 -3.10
C ASP A 228 17.56 14.39 -4.50
N ASP A 229 18.81 14.62 -4.91
CA ASP A 229 19.31 14.15 -6.22
C ASP A 229 19.13 12.64 -6.41
N ALA A 230 19.24 11.86 -5.32
CA ALA A 230 19.04 10.41 -5.36
C ALA A 230 17.56 10.05 -5.60
N ALA A 231 16.62 10.76 -5.00
CA ALA A 231 15.19 10.56 -5.23
C ALA A 231 14.75 10.96 -6.64
N LEU A 232 15.48 11.86 -7.31
CA LEU A 232 15.28 12.23 -8.71
C LEU A 232 15.81 11.20 -9.71
N GLU A 233 16.58 10.21 -9.24
CA GLU A 233 17.03 9.01 -9.97
C GLU A 233 16.33 7.76 -9.40
N PRO A 234 15.03 7.58 -9.67
CA PRO A 234 14.22 6.64 -8.91
C PRO A 234 14.51 5.18 -9.28
N GLU A 235 14.28 4.29 -8.31
CA GLU A 235 14.19 2.86 -8.59
C GLU A 235 12.95 2.55 -9.44
N ILE A 236 13.15 1.76 -10.50
CA ILE A 236 12.07 1.39 -11.41
C ILE A 236 11.31 0.19 -10.84
N SER A 237 10.03 0.39 -10.54
CA SER A 237 9.11 -0.63 -10.01
C SER A 237 9.61 -1.32 -8.73
N PRO A 238 9.86 -0.55 -7.65
CA PRO A 238 10.54 -1.04 -6.45
C PRO A 238 9.73 -2.05 -5.63
N LEU A 239 8.41 -2.13 -5.82
CA LEU A 239 7.56 -3.10 -5.11
C LEU A 239 7.16 -4.26 -6.03
N PRO A 240 7.65 -5.48 -5.77
CA PRO A 240 7.15 -6.66 -6.48
C PRO A 240 5.71 -6.99 -6.04
N ALA A 241 4.92 -7.59 -6.92
CA ALA A 241 3.57 -8.04 -6.59
C ALA A 241 3.60 -9.17 -5.53
N LEU A 242 2.62 -9.17 -4.63
CA LEU A 242 2.49 -10.19 -3.60
C LEU A 242 1.70 -11.38 -4.13
N GLN A 243 2.22 -12.58 -3.95
CA GLN A 243 1.58 -13.82 -4.45
C GLN A 243 0.42 -14.27 -3.56
N LEU A 244 0.49 -13.93 -2.27
CA LEU A 244 -0.58 -14.22 -1.32
C LEU A 244 -1.60 -13.07 -1.30
N PRO A 245 -2.91 -13.38 -1.24
CA PRO A 245 -3.94 -12.36 -1.15
C PRO A 245 -3.84 -11.57 0.15
N ALA A 246 -4.44 -10.38 0.17
CA ALA A 246 -4.58 -9.60 1.39
C ALA A 246 -5.40 -10.38 2.43
N PHE A 247 -5.08 -10.20 3.71
CA PHE A 247 -5.87 -10.80 4.78
C PHE A 247 -7.25 -10.10 4.84
N GLU A 248 -8.31 -10.85 4.58
CA GLU A 248 -9.65 -10.41 4.94
C GLU A 248 -9.81 -10.45 6.46
N LYS A 249 -10.30 -9.36 7.06
CA LYS A 249 -10.61 -9.34 8.48
C LYS A 249 -11.73 -10.37 8.76
N PRO A 250 -11.61 -11.23 9.78
CA PRO A 250 -12.70 -12.12 10.16
C PRO A 250 -13.85 -11.25 10.70
N GLY A 251 -14.90 -11.10 9.90
CA GLY A 251 -16.03 -10.20 10.17
C GLY A 251 -16.91 -9.93 8.96
N GLY A 252 -16.38 -10.10 7.74
CA GLY A 252 -17.19 -10.25 6.55
C GLY A 252 -17.94 -11.59 6.64
N THR A 253 -19.28 -11.56 6.66
CA THR A 253 -20.07 -12.79 6.51
C THR A 253 -19.94 -13.24 5.06
N THR A 254 -18.87 -13.94 4.72
CA THR A 254 -18.80 -14.70 3.47
C THR A 254 -19.70 -15.90 3.64
N THR A 255 -20.99 -15.72 3.34
CA THR A 255 -21.91 -16.85 3.15
C THR A 255 -21.32 -17.76 2.09
N GLN A 256 -21.21 -19.04 2.41
CA GLN A 256 -20.87 -20.09 1.44
C GLN A 256 -21.75 -19.92 0.19
N GLY A 257 -21.11 -19.82 -0.98
CA GLY A 257 -21.81 -19.63 -2.22
C GLY A 257 -20.99 -20.16 -3.39
N ILE A 258 -21.68 -20.78 -4.34
CA ILE A 258 -21.12 -21.08 -5.65
C ILE A 258 -21.44 -19.87 -6.52
N VAL A 259 -20.42 -19.24 -7.11
CA VAL A 259 -20.58 -18.12 -8.03
C VAL A 259 -20.48 -18.66 -9.45
N GLU A 260 -21.51 -18.43 -10.26
CA GLU A 260 -21.43 -18.63 -11.72
C GLU A 260 -20.75 -17.43 -12.36
N ASP A 261 -19.67 -17.70 -13.08
CA ASP A 261 -19.06 -16.71 -13.95
C ASP A 261 -19.95 -16.48 -15.18
N PRO A 262 -19.98 -15.25 -15.73
CA PRO A 262 -20.70 -14.94 -16.97
C PRO A 262 -20.25 -15.76 -18.20
N GLY A 263 -19.13 -16.48 -18.10
CA GLY A 263 -18.59 -17.38 -19.11
C GLY A 263 -18.93 -18.87 -18.93
N GLY A 264 -19.81 -19.22 -17.98
CA GLY A 264 -20.20 -20.61 -17.70
C GLY A 264 -19.22 -21.40 -16.83
N GLY A 265 -18.27 -20.71 -16.19
CA GLY A 265 -17.46 -21.27 -15.11
C GLY A 265 -18.22 -21.21 -13.78
N TRP A 266 -17.90 -22.12 -12.85
CA TRP A 266 -18.38 -22.03 -11.47
C TRP A 266 -17.18 -22.02 -10.53
N SER A 267 -17.16 -21.07 -9.58
CA SER A 267 -16.18 -21.02 -8.50
C SER A 267 -16.86 -21.26 -7.15
N LEU A 268 -16.21 -22.04 -6.27
CA LEU A 268 -16.71 -22.38 -4.95
C LEU A 268 -15.90 -21.61 -3.89
N HIS A 269 -16.56 -20.68 -3.20
CA HIS A 269 -15.96 -19.99 -2.06
C HIS A 269 -16.24 -20.75 -0.76
N ILE A 270 -15.19 -21.31 -0.17
CA ILE A 270 -15.24 -21.96 1.15
C ILE A 270 -14.54 -21.04 2.16
N PRO A 271 -15.24 -20.52 3.18
CA PRO A 271 -14.62 -19.70 4.21
C PRO A 271 -13.61 -20.51 5.03
N SER A 272 -12.50 -19.88 5.41
CA SER A 272 -11.40 -20.49 6.17
C SER A 272 -11.81 -21.01 7.55
N SER A 273 -12.94 -20.54 8.10
CA SER A 273 -13.54 -21.05 9.35
C SER A 273 -13.99 -22.52 9.27
N ASN A 274 -14.08 -23.10 8.07
CA ASN A 274 -14.40 -24.52 7.88
C ASN A 274 -13.18 -25.44 7.88
N PHE A 275 -11.96 -24.91 7.90
CA PHE A 275 -10.75 -25.73 8.05
C PHE A 275 -10.45 -25.93 9.54
N GLU A 276 -11.16 -26.86 10.17
CA GLU A 276 -10.68 -27.42 11.42
C GLU A 276 -9.51 -28.38 11.14
N ALA A 277 -8.37 -28.14 11.80
CA ALA A 277 -7.23 -29.03 11.73
C ALA A 277 -7.63 -30.46 12.13
N ILE A 278 -7.27 -31.46 11.32
CA ILE A 278 -7.48 -32.87 11.66
C ILE A 278 -6.53 -33.21 12.81
N THR A 279 -7.05 -33.18 14.03
CA THR A 279 -6.32 -33.66 15.20
C THR A 279 -6.41 -35.19 15.29
N PRO A 280 -5.39 -35.87 15.86
CA PRO A 280 -5.43 -37.32 16.06
C PRO A 280 -6.70 -37.80 16.79
N ALA A 281 -7.20 -36.99 17.73
CA ALA A 281 -8.43 -37.26 18.49
C ALA A 281 -9.69 -37.33 17.61
N LYS A 282 -9.80 -36.49 16.56
CA LYS A 282 -10.92 -36.52 15.61
C LYS A 282 -10.88 -37.73 14.67
N ILE A 283 -9.68 -38.22 14.35
CA ILE A 283 -9.50 -39.45 13.55
C ILE A 283 -10.03 -40.66 14.34
N GLU A 284 -9.80 -40.69 15.65
CA GLU A 284 -10.33 -41.75 16.54
C GLU A 284 -11.85 -41.68 16.71
N GLU A 285 -12.42 -40.48 16.81
CA GLU A 285 -13.87 -40.30 16.85
C GLU A 285 -14.57 -40.79 15.57
N HIS A 286 -13.98 -40.53 14.39
CA HIS A 286 -14.49 -41.01 13.10
C HIS A 286 -14.37 -42.54 12.92
N LYS A 287 -13.38 -43.18 13.55
CA LYS A 287 -13.24 -44.65 13.53
C LYS A 287 -14.30 -45.34 14.41
N GLN A 288 -14.70 -44.73 15.52
CA GLN A 288 -15.76 -45.28 16.38
C GLN A 288 -17.16 -45.20 15.74
N LYS A 289 -17.44 -44.15 14.94
CA LYS A 289 -18.78 -43.95 14.30
C LYS A 289 -19.08 -44.87 13.10
N LYS A 290 -18.11 -45.66 12.59
CA LYS A 290 -18.29 -46.57 11.43
C LYS A 290 -18.49 -48.05 11.76
N ARG A 291 -18.99 -48.39 12.96
CA ARG A 291 -19.55 -49.73 13.24
C ARG A 291 -21.07 -49.67 13.29
N ILE A 292 -21.72 -49.60 12.13
CA ILE A 292 -23.15 -49.90 12.00
C ILE A 292 -23.35 -50.78 10.77
N SER A 293 -24.01 -51.91 11.02
CA SER A 293 -24.41 -53.00 10.13
C SER A 293 -24.95 -52.55 8.77
N SER A 294 -24.52 -53.22 7.69
CA SER A 294 -25.10 -53.09 6.35
C SER A 294 -26.61 -53.40 6.35
N PRO A 295 -27.47 -52.55 5.76
CA PRO A 295 -28.85 -52.93 5.48
C PRO A 295 -28.96 -53.67 4.14
N LYS A 296 -29.87 -54.65 4.13
CA LYS A 296 -30.22 -55.56 3.04
C LYS A 296 -31.04 -54.81 1.97
N LEU A 297 -30.64 -54.91 0.70
CA LEU A 297 -31.40 -54.36 -0.44
C LEU A 297 -32.75 -55.08 -0.62
N PRO A 298 -33.88 -54.37 -0.81
CA PRO A 298 -35.11 -54.96 -1.33
C PRO A 298 -35.11 -55.03 -2.87
N PRO A 299 -35.91 -55.93 -3.49
CA PRO A 299 -35.86 -56.20 -4.92
C PRO A 299 -36.62 -55.15 -5.74
N VAL A 300 -36.14 -54.95 -6.97
CA VAL A 300 -36.71 -54.09 -8.01
C VAL A 300 -38.05 -54.64 -8.49
N SER A 301 -39.06 -53.78 -8.65
CA SER A 301 -40.23 -54.04 -9.50
C SER A 301 -40.54 -52.82 -10.37
N ALA A 302 -40.82 -53.12 -11.63
CA ALA A 302 -40.89 -52.21 -12.75
C ALA A 302 -42.26 -51.52 -12.91
N THR A 303 -42.21 -50.34 -13.53
CA THR A 303 -43.17 -49.76 -14.51
C THR A 303 -43.68 -48.38 -14.10
N GLN A 304 -43.22 -47.34 -14.81
CA GLN A 304 -44.10 -46.39 -15.51
C GLN A 304 -43.30 -45.49 -16.48
N VAL A 305 -43.48 -45.83 -17.76
CA VAL A 305 -43.51 -45.06 -19.01
C VAL A 305 -43.22 -43.54 -18.92
N ILE A 306 -42.21 -43.12 -19.69
CA ILE A 306 -41.90 -41.72 -20.04
C ILE A 306 -42.75 -41.31 -21.25
N PRO A 307 -43.42 -40.14 -21.27
CA PRO A 307 -43.81 -39.50 -22.51
C PRO A 307 -42.71 -38.55 -22.99
N VAL A 308 -42.25 -38.80 -24.22
CA VAL A 308 -41.41 -37.91 -25.03
C VAL A 308 -42.24 -36.69 -25.42
N VAL A 309 -41.68 -35.48 -25.25
CA VAL A 309 -42.24 -34.23 -25.77
C VAL A 309 -41.30 -33.69 -26.84
N ASP A 310 -41.87 -33.50 -28.04
CA ASP A 310 -41.25 -33.00 -29.26
C ASP A 310 -40.73 -31.56 -29.12
N ILE A 311 -39.59 -31.30 -29.76
CA ILE A 311 -38.98 -29.97 -29.95
C ILE A 311 -39.37 -29.48 -31.35
N PRO A 312 -39.99 -28.30 -31.52
CA PRO A 312 -40.12 -27.67 -32.83
C PRO A 312 -38.89 -26.81 -33.14
N GLU A 313 -38.24 -27.10 -34.27
CA GLU A 313 -37.26 -26.24 -34.93
C GLU A 313 -37.98 -25.08 -35.66
N GLU A 314 -37.51 -23.85 -35.50
CA GLU A 314 -37.77 -22.76 -36.46
C GLU A 314 -36.49 -22.01 -36.85
N PRO A 315 -36.42 -21.45 -38.07
CA PRO A 315 -35.19 -21.30 -38.82
C PRO A 315 -34.57 -19.90 -38.82
N VAL A 316 -33.26 -19.90 -39.05
CA VAL A 316 -32.32 -18.77 -39.17
C VAL A 316 -32.68 -17.87 -40.37
N GLN A 317 -32.74 -16.55 -40.16
CA GLN A 317 -32.74 -15.54 -41.23
C GLN A 317 -31.62 -14.50 -41.06
N GLY A 318 -30.71 -14.50 -42.05
CA GLY A 318 -30.25 -13.31 -42.78
C GLY A 318 -29.48 -12.20 -42.05
N ILE A 319 -28.14 -12.29 -42.05
CA ILE A 319 -27.23 -11.17 -41.80
C ILE A 319 -26.97 -10.44 -43.13
N VAL A 320 -27.16 -9.12 -43.17
CA VAL A 320 -26.73 -8.20 -44.25
C VAL A 320 -25.65 -7.26 -43.68
N PRO A 321 -24.52 -7.00 -44.37
CA PRO A 321 -23.46 -6.13 -43.87
C PRO A 321 -23.64 -4.68 -44.36
N GLY A 322 -23.51 -3.70 -43.45
CA GLY A 322 -23.44 -2.28 -43.77
C GLY A 322 -22.25 -1.63 -43.07
N GLY A 323 -21.31 -1.10 -43.86
CA GLY A 323 -20.10 -0.40 -43.42
C GLY A 323 -20.32 1.05 -42.94
N PRO A 324 -19.24 1.80 -42.67
CA PRO A 324 -19.13 2.71 -41.53
C PRO A 324 -19.48 4.17 -41.85
N ALA A 325 -19.98 4.90 -40.85
CA ALA A 325 -20.08 6.35 -40.87
C ALA A 325 -19.11 6.95 -39.84
N GLN A 326 -18.02 7.51 -40.36
CA GLN A 326 -17.15 8.45 -39.66
C GLN A 326 -17.91 9.78 -39.47
N GLN A 327 -17.83 10.39 -38.29
CA GLN A 327 -18.11 11.81 -38.15
C GLN A 327 -16.98 12.50 -37.41
N ARG A 328 -16.33 13.39 -38.16
CA ARG A 328 -15.22 14.29 -37.87
C ARG A 328 -15.83 15.69 -37.74
N VAL A 329 -15.64 16.37 -36.62
CA VAL A 329 -15.81 17.83 -36.46
C VAL A 329 -14.87 18.23 -35.30
N GLU A 330 -13.66 18.75 -35.54
CA GLU A 330 -13.27 20.12 -35.97
C GLU A 330 -12.95 21.00 -34.74
N MET A 331 -11.66 21.36 -34.65
CA MET A 331 -11.04 22.19 -33.62
C MET A 331 -11.30 23.67 -33.92
N GLU A 332 -11.64 24.45 -32.89
CA GLU A 332 -11.57 25.92 -32.93
C GLU A 332 -10.55 26.42 -31.89
N PRO A 333 -9.71 27.43 -32.22
CA PRO A 333 -8.50 27.75 -31.45
C PRO A 333 -8.72 28.80 -30.35
N LEU A 334 -7.86 28.72 -29.32
CA LEU A 334 -7.78 29.61 -28.16
C LEU A 334 -7.42 31.07 -28.54
N PRO A 335 -7.99 32.08 -27.86
CA PRO A 335 -7.46 33.44 -27.89
C PRO A 335 -6.32 33.63 -26.88
N VAL A 336 -5.22 34.17 -27.39
CA VAL A 336 -4.03 34.66 -26.68
C VAL A 336 -4.30 36.06 -26.08
N ALA A 337 -3.86 36.31 -24.85
CA ALA A 337 -3.58 37.65 -24.29
C ALA A 337 -2.58 37.48 -23.13
N GLU A 338 -1.30 37.80 -23.34
CA GLU A 338 -0.62 39.07 -23.00
C GLU A 338 -0.35 39.26 -21.50
N GLU A 339 0.92 39.02 -21.09
CA GLU A 339 1.49 39.44 -19.81
C GLU A 339 1.65 40.98 -19.72
N PRO A 340 1.71 41.51 -18.48
CA PRO A 340 2.86 42.36 -18.18
C PRO A 340 3.49 42.09 -16.80
N LEU A 341 4.78 41.77 -16.83
CA LEU A 341 5.75 41.95 -15.74
C LEU A 341 6.09 43.44 -15.58
N GLU A 342 5.90 44.02 -14.38
CA GLU A 342 6.80 45.05 -13.78
C GLU A 342 6.22 45.56 -12.44
N SER A 343 6.52 44.91 -11.30
CA SER A 343 6.44 45.58 -9.98
C SER A 343 7.07 44.81 -8.79
N SER A 344 8.03 43.91 -9.00
CA SER A 344 8.57 43.11 -7.87
C SER A 344 9.89 43.65 -7.27
N SER A 345 10.57 44.60 -7.92
CA SER A 345 11.90 45.04 -7.52
C SER A 345 11.92 46.14 -6.44
N LYS A 346 10.83 46.88 -6.25
CA LYS A 346 10.76 47.96 -5.24
C LYS A 346 10.38 47.43 -3.84
N TRP A 347 9.63 46.34 -3.76
CA TRP A 347 9.22 45.74 -2.48
C TRP A 347 10.36 45.02 -1.75
N LEU A 348 11.23 44.34 -2.50
CA LEU A 348 12.41 43.64 -1.92
C LEU A 348 13.42 44.62 -1.31
N TRP A 349 13.58 45.81 -1.87
CA TRP A 349 14.49 46.83 -1.32
C TRP A 349 13.95 47.43 -0.01
N ILE A 350 12.63 47.65 0.08
CA ILE A 350 11.98 48.18 1.29
C ILE A 350 12.07 47.17 2.44
N ILE A 351 11.87 45.88 2.18
CA ILE A 351 11.98 44.81 3.19
C ILE A 351 13.42 44.69 3.71
N GLY A 352 14.42 44.78 2.81
CA GLY A 352 15.83 44.72 3.20
C GLY A 352 16.27 45.87 4.12
N VAL A 353 15.81 47.09 3.85
CA VAL A 353 16.12 48.26 4.69
C VAL A 353 15.43 48.15 6.06
N LEU A 354 14.21 47.63 6.12
CA LEU A 354 13.49 47.45 7.38
C LEU A 354 14.18 46.42 8.29
N PHE A 355 14.67 45.31 7.72
CA PHE A 355 15.41 44.29 8.45
C PHE A 355 16.73 44.81 9.02
N LEU A 356 17.45 45.64 8.26
CA LEU A 356 18.71 46.26 8.70
C LEU A 356 18.49 47.20 9.91
N ILE A 357 17.41 47.98 9.90
CA ILE A 357 17.08 48.91 10.99
C ILE A 357 16.69 48.14 12.26
N ILE A 358 15.90 47.07 12.15
CA ILE A 358 15.51 46.22 13.28
C ILE A 358 16.73 45.52 13.89
N PHE A 359 17.65 45.05 13.04
CA PHE A 359 18.89 44.42 13.49
C PHE A 359 19.79 45.40 14.25
N LEU A 360 19.92 46.64 13.77
CA LEU A 360 20.70 47.69 14.44
C LEU A 360 20.09 48.11 15.79
N LEU A 361 18.77 48.17 15.90
CA LEU A 361 18.08 48.49 17.15
C LEU A 361 18.22 47.37 18.20
N LEU A 362 18.16 46.10 17.78
CA LEU A 362 18.37 44.96 18.68
C LEU A 362 19.83 44.86 19.15
N PHE A 363 20.79 45.18 18.29
CA PHE A 363 22.21 45.07 18.63
C PHE A 363 22.69 46.19 19.57
N TRP A 364 22.08 47.39 19.51
CA TRP A 364 22.38 48.48 20.45
C TRP A 364 21.62 48.38 21.78
N GLY A 365 20.51 47.66 21.84
CA GLY A 365 19.72 47.48 23.08
C GLY A 365 20.32 46.51 24.10
N LEU A 366 21.35 45.73 23.74
CA LEU A 366 21.98 44.72 24.61
C LEU A 366 23.30 45.16 25.27
N PHE A 367 23.76 46.39 25.02
CA PHE A 367 25.00 46.93 25.60
C PHE A 367 24.83 48.31 26.27
N GLY A 368 23.61 48.69 26.63
CA GLY A 368 23.28 49.92 27.37
C GLY A 368 23.06 49.70 28.85
#